data_AF-A0A809PRA0-F1
#
_entry.id   AF-A0A809PRA0-F1
#
_cell.length_a   1.000
_cell.length_b   1.000
_cell.length_c   1.000
_cell.angle_alpha   90.00
_cell.angle_beta   90.00
_cell.angle_gamma   90.00
#
_symmetry.space_group_name_H-M   'P 1'
#
loop_
_entity.id
_entity.type
_entity.pdbx_description
1 polymer ?
#
loop_
_entity_poly.entity_id
_entity_poly.type
_entity_poly.pdbx_seq_one_letter_code
_entity_poly.pdbx_strand_id
1 'polypeptide(L)'
;MTGHLKNRLGETQYAHLKFARAQLLEADFKNEHVKVPAYILQFDFELPGTPKVIFPAEIWLRSDASVLREINLPAYASSPDKQVFHAFKEFIPLIAKRGFLEKNMAYIIEHDEDSGLIKKGMFERDMTIRLEYNEKFDALIWTFIKTLSDDSFTAEMKSIVVNAHTGRIIRTKKSHTLR
;
A
#
# COMPACT_ATOMS: atom_id res chain seq x y z
N MET A 1 -0.86 11.89 20.50
CA MET A 1 -0.97 10.91 19.39
C MET A 1 -1.83 11.44 18.24
N THR A 2 -3.07 11.88 18.50
CA THR A 2 -3.92 12.57 17.49
C THR A 2 -3.23 13.77 16.87
N GLY A 3 -2.47 14.55 17.66
CA GLY A 3 -1.66 15.67 17.14
C GLY A 3 -0.60 15.25 16.11
N HIS A 4 0.11 14.13 16.31
CA HIS A 4 1.15 13.67 15.38
C HIS A 4 0.56 13.28 14.02
N LEU A 5 -0.44 12.39 14.02
CA LEU A 5 -1.10 11.94 12.79
C LEU A 5 -1.79 13.09 12.06
N LYS A 6 -2.47 13.97 12.80
CA LYS A 6 -3.12 15.16 12.23
C LYS A 6 -2.09 16.12 11.63
N ASN A 7 -0.93 16.31 12.26
CA ASN A 7 0.15 17.15 11.71
C ASN A 7 0.76 16.56 10.45
N ARG A 8 0.88 15.23 10.34
CA ARG A 8 1.43 14.56 9.16
C ARG A 8 0.44 14.51 7.99
N LEU A 9 -0.81 14.15 8.26
CA LEU A 9 -1.84 13.94 7.24
C LEU A 9 -2.59 15.23 6.88
N GLY A 10 -2.67 16.18 7.80
CA GLY A 10 -3.53 17.35 7.68
C GLY A 10 -5.00 16.99 7.94
N GLU A 11 -5.82 17.99 8.23
CA GLU A 11 -7.23 17.83 8.59
C GLU A 11 -8.02 17.00 7.57
N THR A 12 -7.87 17.32 6.29
CA THR A 12 -8.61 16.68 5.20
C THR A 12 -8.36 15.18 5.15
N GLN A 13 -7.10 14.75 5.11
CA GLN A 13 -6.77 13.32 5.00
C GLN A 13 -6.95 12.60 6.33
N TYR A 14 -6.72 13.26 7.46
CA TYR A 14 -6.99 12.69 8.77
C TYR A 14 -8.46 12.30 8.94
N ALA A 15 -9.41 13.07 8.36
CA ALA A 15 -10.84 12.75 8.41
C ALA A 15 -11.21 11.43 7.70
N HIS A 16 -10.37 10.96 6.78
CA HIS A 16 -10.54 9.68 6.09
C HIS A 16 -9.92 8.49 6.83
N LEU A 17 -9.23 8.75 7.94
CA LEU A 17 -8.58 7.72 8.76
C LEU A 17 -9.54 7.24 9.85
N LYS A 18 -9.87 5.95 9.85
CA LYS A 18 -10.72 5.32 10.88
C LYS A 18 -9.88 4.34 11.68
N PHE A 19 -9.92 4.44 13.01
CA PHE A 19 -9.25 3.45 13.85
C PHE A 19 -9.91 2.08 13.67
N ALA A 20 -9.10 1.07 13.37
CA ALA A 20 -9.56 -0.30 13.14
C ALA A 20 -9.29 -1.17 14.36
N ARG A 21 -8.03 -1.27 14.81
CA ARG A 21 -7.63 -2.07 15.97
C ARG A 21 -6.28 -1.64 16.53
N ALA A 22 -6.00 -2.08 17.75
CA ALA A 22 -4.70 -1.95 18.40
C ALA A 22 -4.18 -3.33 18.80
N GLN A 23 -2.87 -3.51 18.72
CA GLN A 23 -2.19 -4.73 19.13
C GLN A 23 -0.95 -4.38 19.95
N LEU A 24 -0.76 -5.07 21.07
CA LEU A 24 0.47 -5.01 21.86
C LEU A 24 1.39 -6.14 21.42
N LEU A 25 2.67 -5.81 21.23
CA LEU A 25 3.71 -6.76 20.84
C LEU A 25 5.09 -6.23 21.26
N GLU A 26 6.11 -7.06 21.09
CA GLU A 26 7.50 -6.69 21.30
C GLU A 26 8.15 -6.37 19.94
N ALA A 27 8.84 -5.24 19.84
CA ALA A 27 9.53 -4.83 18.61
C ALA A 27 11.03 -4.65 18.86
N ASP A 28 11.85 -4.97 17.85
CA ASP A 28 13.29 -4.72 17.90
C ASP A 28 13.58 -3.22 17.80
N PHE A 29 14.46 -2.73 18.67
CA PHE A 29 14.84 -1.33 18.70
C PHE A 29 16.19 -1.11 18.01
N LYS A 30 16.23 -0.29 16.94
CA LYS A 30 17.47 0.15 16.27
C LYS A 30 18.44 -0.97 15.85
N ASN A 31 17.94 -2.15 15.48
CA ASN A 31 18.76 -3.33 15.15
C ASN A 31 19.64 -3.83 16.31
N GLU A 32 19.44 -3.31 17.51
CA GLU A 32 19.96 -3.91 18.73
C GLU A 32 18.88 -4.91 19.15
N HIS A 33 19.22 -6.18 19.38
CA HIS A 33 18.27 -7.26 19.74
C HIS A 33 17.54 -7.06 21.08
N VAL A 34 17.40 -5.81 21.52
CA VAL A 34 16.61 -5.34 22.66
C VAL A 34 15.17 -5.21 22.19
N LYS A 35 14.35 -6.15 22.65
CA LYS A 35 12.91 -6.10 22.48
C LYS A 35 12.31 -5.05 23.41
N VAL A 36 11.60 -4.09 22.84
CA VAL A 36 10.85 -3.08 23.60
C VAL A 36 9.35 -3.30 23.42
N PRO A 37 8.53 -3.09 24.47
CA PRO A 37 7.08 -3.09 24.33
C PRO A 37 6.65 -2.04 23.30
N ALA A 38 5.86 -2.46 22.32
CA ALA A 38 5.36 -1.63 21.25
C ALA A 38 3.86 -1.81 21.03
N TYR A 39 3.19 -0.71 20.71
CA TYR A 39 1.80 -0.71 20.28
C TYR A 39 1.76 -0.52 18.77
N ILE A 40 1.16 -1.47 18.06
CA ILE A 40 0.75 -1.26 16.66
C ILE A 40 -0.69 -0.76 16.68
N LEU A 41 -0.90 0.41 16.11
CA LEU A 41 -2.24 0.94 15.87
C LEU A 41 -2.54 0.84 14.39
N GLN A 42 -3.63 0.18 14.06
CA GLN A 42 -4.09 -0.02 12.69
C GLN A 42 -5.32 0.81 12.41
N PHE A 43 -5.36 1.34 11.19
CA PHE A 43 -6.35 2.26 10.71
C PHE A 43 -6.81 1.86 9.32
N ASP A 44 -8.08 2.04 9.05
CA ASP A 44 -8.64 1.99 7.71
C ASP A 44 -8.60 3.40 7.12
N PHE A 45 -7.76 3.61 6.10
CA PHE A 45 -7.71 4.85 5.35
C PHE A 45 -8.58 4.74 4.10
N GLU A 46 -9.68 5.50 4.05
CA GLU A 46 -10.53 5.57 2.86
C GLU A 46 -9.92 6.51 1.83
N LEU A 47 -9.57 6.01 0.64
CA LEU A 47 -8.91 6.83 -0.37
C LEU A 47 -9.84 7.91 -0.93
N PRO A 48 -9.46 9.20 -0.85
CA PRO A 48 -10.26 10.29 -1.40
C PRO A 48 -10.50 10.11 -2.91
N GLY A 49 -11.72 10.39 -3.37
CA GLY A 49 -12.08 10.27 -4.80
C GLY A 49 -12.30 8.84 -5.30
N THR A 50 -11.93 7.82 -4.52
CA THR A 50 -12.20 6.40 -4.83
C THR A 50 -12.94 5.73 -3.68
N PRO A 51 -14.20 6.15 -3.40
CA PRO A 51 -14.96 5.62 -2.28
C PRO A 51 -15.06 4.09 -2.36
N LYS A 52 -14.98 3.42 -1.20
CA LYS A 52 -14.88 1.95 -1.00
C LYS A 52 -13.50 1.33 -1.15
N VAL A 53 -12.50 2.04 -1.67
CA VAL A 53 -11.11 1.58 -1.57
C VAL A 53 -10.59 1.97 -0.18
N ILE A 54 -10.18 0.97 0.58
CA ILE A 54 -9.63 1.14 1.94
C ILE A 54 -8.19 0.70 1.85
N PHE A 55 -7.28 1.49 2.38
CA PHE A 55 -5.88 1.15 2.55
C PHE A 55 -5.62 0.92 4.04
N PRO A 56 -5.22 -0.29 4.46
CA PRO A 56 -4.88 -0.54 5.85
C PRO A 56 -3.56 0.19 6.17
N ALA A 57 -3.65 1.12 7.10
CA ALA A 57 -2.53 1.90 7.58
C ALA A 57 -2.14 1.49 9.00
N GLU A 58 -0.86 1.54 9.33
CA GLU A 58 -0.37 1.23 10.67
C GLU A 58 0.73 2.19 11.10
N ILE A 59 0.73 2.53 12.39
CA ILE A 59 1.78 3.26 13.07
C ILE A 59 2.26 2.43 14.26
N TRP A 60 3.56 2.43 14.49
CA TRP A 60 4.17 1.69 15.59
C TRP A 60 4.66 2.67 16.64
N LEU A 61 4.28 2.44 17.88
CA LEU A 61 4.57 3.31 19.01
C LEU A 61 5.31 2.54 20.10
N ARG A 62 6.12 3.24 20.88
CA ARG A 62 6.69 2.73 22.13
C ARG A 62 5.68 2.81 23.27
N SER A 63 6.04 2.23 24.41
CA SER A 63 5.25 2.31 25.65
C SER A 63 4.95 3.75 26.13
N ASP A 64 5.83 4.69 25.85
CA ASP A 64 5.66 6.13 26.14
C ASP A 64 4.89 6.89 25.05
N ALA A 65 4.27 6.17 24.10
CA ALA A 65 3.57 6.68 22.92
C ALA A 65 4.45 7.46 21.93
N SER A 66 5.78 7.45 22.06
CA SER A 66 6.67 7.99 21.03
C SER A 66 6.67 7.11 19.78
N VAL A 67 6.80 7.74 18.60
CA VAL A 67 6.74 7.05 17.32
C VAL A 67 8.00 6.21 17.12
N LEU A 68 7.81 4.89 16.94
CA LEU A 68 8.86 3.94 16.60
C LEU A 68 8.98 3.78 15.09
N ARG A 69 7.84 3.60 14.41
CA ARG A 69 7.72 3.60 12.95
C ARG A 69 6.58 4.51 12.57
N GLU A 70 6.86 5.42 11.65
CA GLU A 70 5.86 6.35 11.13
C GLU A 70 4.69 5.61 10.46
N ILE A 71 3.51 6.26 10.42
CA ILE A 71 2.38 5.71 9.69
C ILE A 71 2.76 5.47 8.23
N ASN A 72 2.37 4.33 7.69
CA ASN A 72 2.54 3.95 6.29
C ASN A 72 1.59 4.71 5.34
N LEU A 73 1.44 6.02 5.56
CA LEU A 73 0.74 6.96 4.70
C LEU A 73 1.67 8.15 4.40
N PRO A 74 1.53 8.78 3.22
CA PRO A 74 2.29 9.97 2.85
C PRO A 74 2.14 11.14 3.83
N ALA A 75 3.14 12.03 3.86
CA ALA A 75 3.06 13.31 4.56
C ALA A 75 2.21 14.32 3.78
N TYR A 76 0.90 14.09 3.73
CA TYR A 76 -0.05 14.90 2.97
C TYR A 76 -0.08 16.37 3.40
N ALA A 77 0.09 16.67 4.70
CA ALA A 77 0.01 18.04 5.22
C ALA A 77 1.04 18.99 4.57
N SER A 78 2.21 18.47 4.23
CA SER A 78 3.31 19.23 3.63
C SER A 78 3.48 18.99 2.12
N SER A 79 2.62 18.18 1.50
CA SER A 79 2.75 17.76 0.10
C SER A 79 1.42 17.94 -0.67
N PRO A 80 1.15 19.13 -1.23
CA PRO A 80 -0.10 19.41 -1.96
C PRO A 80 -0.34 18.47 -3.15
N ASP A 81 0.73 18.04 -3.82
CA ASP A 81 0.70 17.11 -4.94
C ASP A 81 0.19 15.71 -4.54
N LYS A 82 0.35 15.33 -3.27
CA LYS A 82 -0.10 14.03 -2.74
C LYS A 82 -1.54 14.04 -2.27
N GLN A 83 -2.18 15.21 -2.18
CA GLN A 83 -3.59 15.34 -1.82
C GLN A 83 -4.52 14.76 -2.89
N VAL A 84 -4.04 14.70 -4.14
CA VAL A 84 -4.75 14.08 -5.25
C VAL A 84 -4.34 12.61 -5.35
N PHE A 85 -5.34 11.75 -5.47
CA PHE A 85 -5.15 10.32 -5.64
C PHE A 85 -5.82 9.85 -6.92
N HIS A 86 -5.06 9.11 -7.74
CA HIS A 86 -5.56 8.53 -8.98
C HIS A 86 -5.86 7.05 -8.79
N ALA A 87 -7.05 6.64 -9.21
CA ALA A 87 -7.46 5.25 -9.20
C ALA A 87 -6.59 4.44 -10.16
N PHE A 88 -6.35 3.16 -9.86
CA PHE A 88 -5.60 2.28 -10.79
C PHE A 88 -6.22 2.24 -12.20
N LYS A 89 -7.55 2.43 -12.32
CA LYS A 89 -8.29 2.46 -13.59
C LYS A 89 -7.79 3.55 -14.53
N GLU A 90 -7.36 4.69 -13.99
CA GLU A 90 -6.82 5.80 -14.77
C GLU A 90 -5.48 5.45 -15.43
N PHE A 91 -4.77 4.46 -14.88
CA PHE A 91 -3.48 3.99 -15.40
C PHE A 91 -3.60 2.84 -16.39
N ILE A 92 -4.80 2.29 -16.63
CA ILE A 92 -5.00 1.18 -17.58
C ILE A 92 -4.51 1.53 -19.00
N PRO A 93 -4.84 2.71 -19.59
CA PRO A 93 -4.32 3.06 -20.91
C PRO A 93 -2.79 3.18 -20.95
N LEU A 94 -2.19 3.63 -19.84
CA LEU A 94 -0.73 3.78 -19.71
C LEU A 94 -0.04 2.41 -19.69
N ILE A 95 -0.55 1.46 -18.91
CA ILE A 95 0.04 0.12 -18.78
C ILE A 95 -0.31 -0.80 -19.97
N ALA A 96 -1.42 -0.55 -20.67
CA ALA A 96 -1.78 -1.27 -21.89
C ALA A 96 -0.72 -1.14 -22.98
N LYS A 97 -0.14 0.06 -23.14
CA LYS A 97 1.02 0.32 -24.03
C LYS A 97 2.26 -0.51 -23.66
N ARG A 98 2.28 -1.13 -22.48
CA ARG A 98 3.37 -1.98 -21.97
C ARG A 98 2.97 -3.47 -21.91
N GLY A 99 1.82 -3.85 -22.49
CA GLY A 99 1.35 -5.24 -22.61
C GLY A 99 0.40 -5.71 -21.51
N PHE A 100 -0.14 -4.79 -20.70
CA PHE A 100 -1.15 -5.04 -19.67
C PHE A 100 -2.54 -4.63 -20.22
N LEU A 101 -3.21 -5.50 -20.97
CA LEU A 101 -4.44 -5.18 -21.70
C LEU A 101 -5.69 -5.25 -20.80
N GLU A 102 -6.67 -4.36 -21.01
CA GLU A 102 -7.89 -4.26 -20.20
C GLU A 102 -8.84 -5.46 -20.32
N LYS A 103 -8.88 -6.12 -21.48
CA LYS A 103 -9.64 -7.36 -21.69
C LYS A 103 -9.19 -8.51 -20.78
N ASN A 104 -8.04 -8.33 -20.12
CA ASN A 104 -7.43 -9.26 -19.20
C ASN A 104 -7.71 -8.89 -17.71
N MET A 105 -8.89 -8.36 -17.37
CA MET A 105 -9.19 -7.84 -16.03
C MET A 105 -10.57 -8.27 -15.53
N ALA A 106 -10.62 -9.10 -14.47
CA ALA A 106 -11.84 -9.42 -13.71
C ALA A 106 -11.74 -8.94 -12.25
N TYR A 107 -12.90 -8.69 -11.62
CA TYR A 107 -13.02 -8.10 -10.28
C TYR A 107 -13.49 -9.15 -9.25
N ILE A 108 -12.68 -9.41 -8.21
CA ILE A 108 -13.11 -10.17 -7.03
C ILE A 108 -12.56 -9.47 -5.78
N ILE A 109 -13.38 -9.38 -4.74
CA ILE A 109 -13.03 -8.89 -3.40
C ILE A 109 -12.95 -10.12 -2.50
N GLU A 110 -11.77 -10.44 -1.97
CA GLU A 110 -11.60 -11.50 -0.97
C GLU A 110 -11.20 -10.93 0.39
N HIS A 111 -11.81 -11.47 1.44
CA HIS A 111 -11.51 -11.18 2.83
C HIS A 111 -10.64 -12.31 3.39
N ASP A 112 -9.58 -11.97 4.12
CA ASP A 112 -8.75 -12.92 4.89
C ASP A 112 -8.97 -12.62 6.39
N GLU A 113 -9.48 -13.59 7.13
CA GLU A 113 -9.97 -13.44 8.51
C GLU A 113 -8.84 -13.56 9.56
N ASP A 114 -7.68 -14.12 9.22
CA ASP A 114 -6.65 -14.47 10.22
C ASP A 114 -5.40 -13.58 10.24
N SER A 115 -5.07 -12.89 9.14
CA SER A 115 -3.74 -12.28 8.98
C SER A 115 -3.67 -10.76 9.24
N GLY A 116 -4.78 -10.11 9.56
CA GLY A 116 -4.75 -8.65 9.71
C GLY A 116 -4.53 -7.93 8.38
N LEU A 117 -5.46 -8.14 7.45
CA LEU A 117 -5.76 -7.32 6.28
C LEU A 117 -4.57 -6.89 5.41
N ILE A 118 -4.25 -7.75 4.44
CA ILE A 118 -3.86 -7.31 3.10
C ILE A 118 -5.12 -7.32 2.24
N LYS A 119 -5.57 -6.15 1.76
CA LYS A 119 -6.52 -6.10 0.64
C LYS A 119 -5.83 -6.65 -0.61
N LYS A 120 -6.08 -7.93 -0.91
CA LYS A 120 -5.59 -8.59 -2.13
C LYS A 120 -6.42 -8.08 -3.31
N GLY A 121 -5.73 -7.50 -4.29
CA GLY A 121 -6.35 -6.94 -5.47
C GLY A 121 -6.72 -7.97 -6.53
N MET A 122 -7.35 -7.43 -7.56
CA MET A 122 -7.88 -8.07 -8.78
C MET A 122 -7.08 -9.29 -9.22
N PHE A 123 -7.79 -10.41 -9.38
CA PHE A 123 -7.29 -11.59 -10.06
C PHE A 123 -7.90 -11.66 -11.46
N GLU A 124 -7.06 -11.51 -12.47
CA GLU A 124 -7.16 -12.43 -13.61
C GLU A 124 -6.17 -13.59 -13.37
N ARG A 125 -6.30 -14.72 -14.08
CA ARG A 125 -5.42 -15.89 -13.89
C ARG A 125 -3.92 -15.54 -13.89
N ASP A 126 -3.54 -14.43 -14.53
CA ASP A 126 -2.15 -13.98 -14.67
C ASP A 126 -1.91 -12.50 -14.34
N MET A 127 -2.82 -11.77 -13.67
CA MET A 127 -2.57 -10.35 -13.34
C MET A 127 -3.06 -9.96 -11.94
N THR A 128 -2.20 -9.30 -11.16
CA THR A 128 -2.47 -8.76 -9.82
C THR A 128 -2.21 -7.26 -9.78
N ILE A 129 -3.08 -6.52 -9.10
CA ILE A 129 -2.89 -5.08 -8.82
C ILE A 129 -2.79 -4.89 -7.31
N ARG A 130 -1.80 -4.12 -6.84
CA ARG A 130 -1.59 -3.83 -5.41
C ARG A 130 -1.40 -2.34 -5.19
N LEU A 131 -1.93 -1.85 -4.08
CA LEU A 131 -1.64 -0.51 -3.55
C LEU A 131 -0.74 -0.67 -2.34
N GLU A 132 0.41 -0.03 -2.36
CA GLU A 132 1.39 -0.11 -1.28
C GLU A 132 1.92 1.28 -0.96
N TYR A 133 2.34 1.51 0.28
CA TYR A 133 3.07 2.71 0.64
C TYR A 133 4.57 2.48 0.43
N ASN A 134 5.23 3.44 -0.22
CA ASN A 134 6.67 3.41 -0.43
C ASN A 134 7.35 4.51 0.38
N GLU A 135 8.05 4.12 1.45
CA GLU A 135 8.77 5.03 2.34
C GLU A 135 9.80 5.91 1.62
N LYS A 136 10.51 5.37 0.61
CA LYS A 136 11.55 6.12 -0.13
C LYS A 136 10.96 7.27 -0.95
N PHE A 137 9.76 7.10 -1.48
CA PHE A 137 9.08 8.14 -2.26
C PHE A 137 8.05 8.92 -1.44
N ASP A 138 7.82 8.52 -0.18
CA ASP A 138 6.74 9.02 0.68
C ASP A 138 5.42 9.15 -0.11
N ALA A 139 5.02 8.05 -0.76
CA ALA A 139 3.93 8.03 -1.72
C ALA A 139 3.22 6.67 -1.72
N LEU A 140 1.92 6.68 -2.00
CA LEU A 140 1.22 5.47 -2.40
C LEU A 140 1.60 5.10 -3.85
N ILE A 141 1.80 3.81 -4.09
CA ILE A 141 2.21 3.26 -5.37
C ILE A 141 1.26 2.14 -5.79
N TRP A 142 0.86 2.19 -7.06
CA TRP A 142 0.19 1.09 -7.71
C TRP A 142 1.22 0.16 -8.35
N THR A 143 1.20 -1.10 -7.95
CA THR A 143 2.02 -2.16 -8.54
C THR A 143 1.11 -3.06 -9.36
N PHE A 144 1.32 -3.08 -10.67
CA PHE A 144 0.67 -3.99 -11.61
C PHE A 144 1.64 -5.14 -11.89
N ILE A 145 1.22 -6.37 -11.63
CA ILE A 145 2.02 -7.58 -11.82
C ILE A 145 1.30 -8.45 -12.83
N LYS A 146 2.00 -8.90 -13.85
CA LYS A 146 1.51 -9.84 -14.86
C LYS A 146 2.40 -11.08 -14.86
N THR A 147 1.83 -12.23 -14.62
CA THR A 147 2.45 -13.54 -14.86
C THR A 147 2.56 -13.74 -16.37
N LEU A 148 3.75 -14.07 -16.84
CA LEU A 148 4.05 -14.36 -18.24
C LEU A 148 4.06 -15.86 -18.49
N SER A 149 4.54 -16.62 -17.50
CA SER A 149 4.47 -18.07 -17.41
C SER A 149 4.51 -18.48 -15.94
N ASP A 150 3.74 -19.50 -15.57
CA ASP A 150 3.79 -20.15 -14.25
C ASP A 150 3.66 -21.65 -14.51
N ASP A 151 4.74 -22.38 -14.26
CA ASP A 151 4.73 -23.84 -14.19
C ASP A 151 5.03 -24.30 -12.76
N SER A 152 5.06 -25.61 -12.54
CA SER A 152 5.26 -26.18 -11.20
C SER A 152 6.57 -25.69 -10.52
N PHE A 153 7.56 -25.26 -11.29
CA PHE A 153 8.93 -24.98 -10.84
C PHE A 153 9.34 -23.52 -11.01
N THR A 154 8.81 -22.82 -12.01
CA THR A 154 9.24 -21.48 -12.38
C THR A 154 8.07 -20.56 -12.64
N ALA A 155 8.24 -19.30 -12.23
CA ALA A 155 7.31 -18.23 -12.56
C ALA A 155 8.07 -17.05 -13.18
N GLU A 156 7.67 -16.68 -14.40
CA GLU A 156 8.07 -15.41 -14.99
C GLU A 156 6.99 -14.37 -14.76
N MET A 157 7.40 -13.20 -14.27
CA MET A 157 6.50 -12.09 -13.99
C MET A 157 7.06 -10.79 -14.59
N LYS A 158 6.16 -9.91 -15.00
CA LYS A 158 6.45 -8.53 -15.36
C LYS A 158 5.69 -7.63 -14.40
N SER A 159 6.34 -6.62 -13.85
CA SER A 159 5.67 -5.63 -13.03
C SER A 159 5.93 -4.20 -13.49
N ILE A 160 4.93 -3.35 -13.31
CA ILE A 160 5.00 -1.89 -13.50
C ILE A 160 4.58 -1.25 -12.19
N VAL A 161 5.42 -0.35 -11.69
CA VAL A 161 5.16 0.44 -10.49
C VAL A 161 4.89 1.87 -10.91
N VAL A 162 3.73 2.40 -10.51
CA VAL A 162 3.27 3.74 -10.85
C VAL A 162 3.00 4.51 -9.55
N ASN A 163 3.45 5.75 -9.49
CA ASN A 163 3.13 6.64 -8.39
C ASN A 163 1.64 7.03 -8.45
N ALA A 164 0.88 6.78 -7.38
CA ALA A 164 -0.57 6.97 -7.38
C ALA A 164 -1.01 8.45 -7.34
N HIS A 165 -0.09 9.37 -7.07
CA HIS A 165 -0.36 10.82 -7.00
C HIS A 165 0.05 11.56 -8.27
N THR A 166 1.12 11.09 -8.94
CA THR A 166 1.67 11.77 -10.13
C THR A 166 1.43 11.02 -11.44
N GLY A 167 1.01 9.75 -11.37
CA GLY A 167 0.89 8.87 -12.53
C GLY A 167 2.20 8.50 -13.21
N ARG A 168 3.34 8.90 -12.65
CA ARG A 168 4.66 8.58 -13.21
C ARG A 168 5.00 7.12 -12.98
N ILE A 169 5.50 6.45 -14.03
CA ILE A 169 6.09 5.11 -13.90
C ILE A 169 7.41 5.25 -13.13
N ILE A 170 7.45 4.65 -11.94
CA ILE A 170 8.65 4.59 -11.09
C ILE A 170 9.60 3.52 -11.60
N ARG A 171 9.06 2.35 -11.97
CA ARG A 171 9.86 1.20 -12.39
C ARG A 171 9.06 0.27 -13.28
N THR A 172 9.75 -0.41 -14.19
CA THR A 172 9.29 -1.63 -14.83
C THR A 172 10.30 -2.73 -14.55
N LYS A 173 9.86 -3.91 -14.14
CA LYS A 173 10.72 -5.05 -13.83
C LYS A 173 10.22 -6.30 -14.56
N LYS A 174 11.13 -7.12 -15.06
CA LYS A 174 10.86 -8.53 -15.35
C LYS A 174 11.57 -9.34 -14.27
N SER A 175 10.89 -10.32 -13.69
CA SER A 175 11.46 -11.22 -12.69
C SER A 175 11.20 -12.66 -13.08
N HIS A 176 12.14 -13.51 -12.70
CA HIS A 176 12.06 -14.96 -12.82
C HIS A 176 12.26 -15.50 -11.40
N THR A 177 11.39 -16.41 -10.96
CA THR A 177 11.42 -17.01 -9.63
C THR A 177 11.42 -18.52 -9.77
N LEU A 178 12.35 -19.19 -9.08
CA LEU A 178 12.38 -20.64 -8.90
C LEU A 178 11.66 -20.96 -7.58
N ARG A 179 10.77 -21.97 -7.58
CA ARG A 179 10.08 -22.47 -6.38
C ARG A 179 10.93 -23.49 -5.63
#